data_AF-A0A813FGK7-F1
#
_entry.id   AF-A0A813FGK7-F1
#
_cell.length_a   1.000
_cell.length_b   1.000
_cell.length_c   1.000
_cell.angle_alpha   90.00
_cell.angle_beta   90.00
_cell.angle_gamma   90.00
#
_symmetry.space_group_name_H-M   'P 1'
#
loop_
_entity.id
_entity.type
_entity.pdbx_description
1 polymer ?
#
loop_
_entity_poly.entity_id
_entity_poly.type
_entity_poly.pdbx_seq_one_letter_code
_entity_poly.pdbx_strand_id
1 'polypeptide(L)'
;MSWPRLTLDCCLRVDVLSCCHSHLHLVQQKLNIRLQRQGNRLNSRIRCSHCNFSVPSAVGKTRASEEFLRPFLLETSMWQRTERAALDLASHLDSGDFVLGPRLARGTLRVCAELLHLHRRRQEEAGFVSSALLPVSAMWKNLTDKPLRAKVSWDPHLFALRCIRKRLFAMAPKKASAHSDAVQVLGEAEEDEEARTDLSEEICETAEDRALFALGELVAYVELKRAFPNWAALLIRTLLLLSKSQSGDDQDEMVLRRARLAFAEAFQRSPLVQKLAWRDHSPVPLAWLADVAEHPDASRALLRVLGRYREMSAQECCDLVEHVLLAKFRQWPHCTDIIFASELIQDLVGACLDAGRKARAPRGKTGSSQSLL
;
A
#
# COMPACT_ATOMS: atom_id res chain seq x y z
N MET A 1 25.02 -18.50 36.60
CA MET A 1 25.69 -18.00 35.39
C MET A 1 24.73 -17.05 34.68
N SER A 2 24.96 -15.75 34.83
CA SER A 2 24.12 -14.68 34.27
C SER A 2 24.57 -14.35 32.85
N TRP A 3 23.67 -14.50 31.88
CA TRP A 3 23.91 -14.04 30.50
C TRP A 3 23.90 -12.50 30.46
N PRO A 4 24.81 -11.87 29.71
CA PRO A 4 24.80 -10.42 29.56
C PRO A 4 23.57 -9.99 28.76
N ARG A 5 22.85 -8.98 29.28
CA ARG A 5 21.78 -8.28 28.58
C ARG A 5 22.38 -7.55 27.37
N LEU A 6 22.33 -8.18 26.20
CA LEU A 6 22.63 -7.52 24.93
C LEU A 6 21.47 -6.56 24.61
N THR A 7 21.68 -5.28 24.87
CA THR A 7 20.81 -4.19 24.40
C THR A 7 20.97 -4.04 22.89
N LEU A 8 19.88 -4.25 22.15
CA LEU A 8 19.70 -4.10 20.69
C LEU A 8 19.94 -2.67 20.13
N ASP A 9 20.60 -1.78 20.89
CA ASP A 9 20.62 -0.34 20.64
C ASP A 9 21.65 0.12 19.59
N CYS A 10 22.57 -0.75 19.11
CA CYS A 10 23.70 -0.29 18.28
C CYS A 10 23.54 -0.42 16.75
N CYS A 11 22.47 -1.00 16.20
CA CYS A 11 22.47 -1.41 14.77
C CYS A 11 21.40 -0.80 13.85
N LEU A 12 20.56 0.15 14.29
CA LEU A 12 19.34 0.54 13.54
C LEU A 12 19.28 2.01 13.06
N ARG A 13 20.41 2.64 12.72
CA ARG A 13 20.38 3.95 12.03
C ARG A 13 20.93 3.80 10.62
N VAL A 14 20.10 4.10 9.60
CA VAL A 14 20.39 4.76 8.30
C VAL A 14 19.23 4.47 7.31
N ASP A 15 18.45 5.51 6.95
CA ASP A 15 17.13 5.43 6.28
C ASP A 15 17.12 5.38 4.73
N VAL A 16 18.29 5.36 4.08
CA VAL A 16 18.38 5.65 2.63
C VAL A 16 18.42 4.39 1.73
N LEU A 17 18.67 3.18 2.27
CA LEU A 17 19.04 2.01 1.45
C LEU A 17 17.92 1.03 1.09
N SER A 18 16.75 1.09 1.75
CA SER A 18 15.63 0.15 1.49
C SER A 18 15.10 0.23 0.04
N CYS A 19 15.08 1.42 -0.56
CA CYS A 19 14.64 1.60 -1.96
C CYS A 19 15.66 1.02 -2.97
N CYS A 20 16.94 1.08 -2.63
CA CYS A 20 18.00 0.49 -3.45
C CYS A 20 18.01 -1.05 -3.38
N HIS A 21 17.61 -1.64 -2.25
CA HIS A 21 17.64 -3.09 -2.03
C HIS A 21 16.66 -3.86 -2.94
N SER A 22 15.40 -3.41 -3.04
CA SER A 22 14.39 -4.04 -3.92
C SER A 22 14.76 -3.91 -5.39
N HIS A 23 15.37 -2.78 -5.78
CA HIS A 23 15.88 -2.57 -7.13
C HIS A 23 17.13 -3.40 -7.43
N LEU A 24 18.04 -3.58 -6.47
CA LEU A 24 19.25 -4.39 -6.66
C LEU A 24 18.90 -5.86 -6.87
N HIS A 25 17.91 -6.39 -6.14
CA HIS A 25 17.46 -7.77 -6.27
C HIS A 25 16.79 -8.02 -7.65
N LEU A 26 15.98 -7.08 -8.12
CA LEU A 26 15.35 -7.14 -9.45
C LEU A 26 16.38 -6.97 -10.58
N VAL A 27 17.37 -6.10 -10.39
CA VAL A 27 18.49 -5.90 -11.33
C VAL A 27 19.41 -7.12 -11.35
N GLN A 28 19.74 -7.72 -10.20
CA GLN A 28 20.50 -8.97 -10.11
C GLN A 28 19.76 -10.16 -10.72
N GLN A 29 18.45 -10.30 -10.49
CA GLN A 29 17.65 -11.34 -11.14
C GLN A 29 17.63 -11.15 -12.66
N LYS A 30 17.40 -9.92 -13.15
CA LYS A 30 17.43 -9.64 -14.61
C LYS A 30 18.82 -9.82 -15.23
N LEU A 31 19.90 -9.51 -14.49
CA LEU A 31 21.28 -9.76 -14.91
C LEU A 31 21.60 -11.25 -14.93
N ASN A 32 21.22 -12.02 -13.91
CA ASN A 32 21.44 -13.47 -13.88
C ASN A 32 20.63 -14.19 -14.98
N ILE A 33 19.39 -13.78 -15.22
CA ILE A 33 18.55 -14.33 -16.31
C ILE A 33 19.13 -13.98 -17.68
N ARG A 34 19.68 -12.77 -17.88
CA ARG A 34 20.33 -12.38 -19.14
C ARG A 34 21.70 -13.04 -19.34
N LEU A 35 22.49 -13.18 -18.28
CA LEU A 35 23.78 -13.85 -18.31
C LEU A 35 23.63 -15.37 -18.53
N GLN A 36 22.55 -15.99 -18.04
CA GLN A 36 22.23 -17.38 -18.36
C GLN A 36 21.70 -17.57 -19.79
N ARG A 37 21.07 -16.56 -20.40
CA ARG A 37 20.46 -16.66 -21.74
C ARG A 37 21.35 -16.19 -22.89
N GLN A 38 22.42 -15.45 -22.64
CA GLN A 38 23.29 -14.93 -23.70
C GLN A 38 24.77 -15.18 -23.38
N GLY A 39 25.20 -16.41 -23.66
CA GLY A 39 26.57 -16.66 -24.06
C GLY A 39 26.83 -15.92 -25.38
N ASN A 40 27.53 -14.81 -25.29
CA ASN A 40 28.08 -13.97 -26.36
C ASN A 40 27.19 -12.89 -27.00
N ARG A 41 27.74 -11.67 -26.90
CA ARG A 41 27.54 -10.47 -27.73
C ARG A 41 26.17 -9.79 -27.66
N LEU A 42 26.10 -8.70 -26.88
CA LEU A 42 25.31 -7.51 -27.21
C LEU A 42 25.81 -6.30 -26.41
N ASN A 43 26.31 -5.29 -27.12
CA ASN A 43 26.43 -3.91 -26.61
C ASN A 43 25.01 -3.37 -26.42
N SER A 44 24.47 -3.44 -25.20
CA SER A 44 23.17 -2.84 -24.88
C SER A 44 23.25 -2.05 -23.58
N ARG A 45 22.81 -0.79 -23.65
CA ARG A 45 22.54 0.01 -22.45
C ARG A 45 21.36 -0.63 -21.71
N ILE A 46 21.58 -1.10 -20.49
CA ILE A 46 20.50 -1.50 -19.59
C ILE A 46 19.88 -0.21 -19.05
N ARG A 47 18.73 0.20 -19.62
CA ARG A 47 17.87 1.24 -19.03
C ARG A 47 16.81 0.54 -18.18
N CYS A 48 16.67 0.97 -16.94
CA CYS A 48 15.46 0.71 -16.16
C CYS A 48 14.36 1.63 -16.70
N SER A 49 13.19 1.09 -17.05
CA SER A 49 12.07 1.88 -17.59
C SER A 49 11.36 2.75 -16.54
N HIS A 50 11.72 2.64 -15.26
CA HIS A 50 11.03 3.29 -14.15
C HIS A 50 11.91 4.24 -13.32
N CYS A 51 13.21 4.24 -13.56
CA CYS A 51 14.10 5.29 -13.09
C CYS A 51 15.13 5.54 -14.19
N ASN A 52 15.37 6.81 -14.54
CA ASN A 52 16.35 7.24 -15.56
C ASN A 52 17.82 6.92 -15.17
N PHE A 53 18.05 5.88 -14.37
CA PHE A 53 19.34 5.37 -13.99
C PHE A 53 19.94 4.55 -15.13
N SER A 54 21.01 5.07 -15.73
CA SER A 54 21.77 4.38 -16.78
C SER A 54 23.14 3.98 -16.26
N VAL A 55 23.43 2.68 -16.22
CA VAL A 55 24.81 2.20 -16.01
C VAL A 55 25.54 2.26 -17.36
N PRO A 56 26.69 2.95 -17.46
CA PRO A 56 27.45 2.94 -18.70
C PRO A 56 27.95 1.53 -18.98
N SER A 57 27.51 0.95 -20.10
CA SER A 57 28.06 -0.29 -20.65
C SER A 57 29.41 0.02 -21.31
N ALA A 58 30.43 0.34 -20.50
CA ALA A 58 31.81 0.29 -20.96
C ALA A 58 32.31 -1.14 -20.73
N VAL A 59 32.44 -1.89 -21.83
CA VAL A 59 33.11 -3.19 -21.84
C VAL A 59 34.59 -2.93 -21.60
N GLY A 60 34.93 -2.91 -20.32
CA GLY A 60 36.28 -3.05 -19.80
C GLY A 60 36.10 -3.65 -18.41
N LYS A 61 36.62 -4.85 -18.17
CA LYS A 61 36.81 -5.39 -16.83
C LYS A 61 37.78 -4.46 -16.08
N THR A 62 37.29 -3.33 -15.58
CA THR A 62 38.08 -2.43 -14.75
C THR A 62 37.73 -2.73 -13.31
N ARG A 63 38.76 -3.06 -12.52
CA ARG A 63 38.77 -3.15 -11.05
C ARG A 63 37.91 -2.06 -10.38
N ALA A 64 37.82 -0.88 -10.99
CA ALA A 64 36.99 0.25 -10.55
C ALA A 64 35.49 -0.06 -10.43
N SER A 65 34.91 -0.95 -11.25
CA SER A 65 33.50 -1.35 -11.15
C SER A 65 33.25 -2.33 -9.98
N GLU A 66 34.21 -3.23 -9.69
CA GLU A 66 34.17 -4.12 -8.53
C GLU A 66 34.47 -3.36 -7.22
N GLU A 67 35.39 -2.39 -7.24
CA GLU A 67 35.71 -1.53 -6.10
C GLU A 67 34.57 -0.56 -5.75
N PHE A 68 33.81 -0.09 -6.74
CA PHE A 68 32.63 0.75 -6.49
C PHE A 68 31.44 -0.04 -5.95
N LEU A 69 31.25 -1.30 -6.41
CA LEU A 69 30.17 -2.16 -5.93
C LEU A 69 30.50 -2.83 -4.59
N ARG A 70 31.78 -3.01 -4.24
CA ARG A 70 32.21 -3.68 -3.00
C ARG A 70 31.63 -3.07 -1.72
N PRO A 71 31.70 -1.73 -1.50
CA PRO A 71 31.12 -1.10 -0.32
C PRO A 71 29.61 -1.33 -0.22
N PHE A 72 28.90 -1.20 -1.35
CA PHE A 72 27.45 -1.46 -1.41
C PHE A 72 27.10 -2.93 -1.13
N LEU A 73 27.87 -3.88 -1.68
CA LEU A 73 27.69 -5.31 -1.44
C LEU A 73 28.04 -5.71 0.00
N LEU A 74 29.08 -5.13 0.58
CA LEU A 74 29.46 -5.32 1.98
C LEU A 74 28.38 -4.77 2.91
N GLU A 75 27.91 -3.55 2.67
CA GLU A 75 26.87 -2.91 3.45
C GLU A 75 25.56 -3.70 3.36
N THR A 76 25.09 -4.06 2.16
CA THR A 76 23.90 -4.92 1.99
C THR A 76 24.06 -6.29 2.64
N SER A 77 25.25 -6.90 2.61
CA SER A 77 25.50 -8.18 3.29
C SER A 77 25.48 -8.06 4.81
N MET A 78 25.98 -6.94 5.36
CA MET A 78 25.91 -6.66 6.80
C MET A 78 24.46 -6.44 7.23
N TRP A 79 23.67 -5.70 6.45
CA TRP A 79 22.24 -5.54 6.67
C TRP A 79 21.51 -6.88 6.68
N GLN A 80 21.72 -7.72 5.68
CA GLN A 80 21.08 -9.05 5.65
C GLN A 80 21.47 -9.92 6.85
N ARG A 81 22.71 -9.80 7.36
CA ARG A 81 23.16 -10.51 8.55
C ARG A 81 22.53 -9.95 9.83
N THR A 82 22.41 -8.63 9.97
CA THR A 82 21.77 -8.01 11.14
C THR A 82 20.27 -8.26 11.17
N GLU A 83 19.59 -8.23 10.01
CA GLU A 83 18.18 -8.60 9.88
C GLU A 83 17.97 -10.07 10.29
N ARG A 84 18.78 -10.99 9.77
CA ARG A 84 18.70 -12.42 10.16
C ARG A 84 18.97 -12.62 11.63
N ALA A 85 20.02 -12.00 12.17
CA ALA A 85 20.33 -12.11 13.60
C ALA A 85 19.19 -11.57 14.48
N ALA A 86 18.53 -10.47 14.08
CA ALA A 86 17.38 -9.93 14.80
C ALA A 86 16.18 -10.90 14.77
N LEU A 87 15.91 -11.53 13.63
CA LEU A 87 14.84 -12.51 13.48
C LEU A 87 15.14 -13.82 14.21
N ASP A 88 16.38 -14.29 14.15
CA ASP A 88 16.84 -15.46 14.88
C ASP A 88 16.75 -15.20 16.40
N LEU A 89 17.23 -14.07 16.89
CA LEU A 89 17.06 -13.71 18.30
C LEU A 89 15.58 -13.62 18.68
N ALA A 90 14.76 -13.01 17.82
CA ALA A 90 13.32 -12.91 18.05
C ALA A 90 12.65 -14.28 18.13
N SER A 91 13.05 -15.25 17.29
CA SER A 91 12.48 -16.60 17.21
C SER A 91 12.81 -17.48 18.42
N HIS A 92 13.89 -17.18 19.15
CA HIS A 92 14.29 -17.90 20.37
C HIS A 92 13.71 -17.32 21.68
N LEU A 93 13.01 -16.17 21.62
CA LEU A 93 12.32 -15.60 22.79
C LEU A 93 11.03 -16.35 23.10
N ASP A 94 10.75 -16.57 24.39
CA ASP A 94 9.46 -17.13 24.84
C ASP A 94 8.29 -16.19 24.49
N SER A 95 7.10 -16.75 24.28
CA SER A 95 5.89 -16.01 23.87
C SER A 95 5.51 -14.89 24.85
N GLY A 96 5.80 -15.06 26.14
CA GLY A 96 5.56 -14.05 27.18
C GLY A 96 6.56 -12.88 27.18
N ASP A 97 7.75 -13.06 26.59
CA ASP A 97 8.82 -12.05 26.58
C ASP A 97 8.86 -11.23 25.28
N PHE A 98 8.18 -11.70 24.23
CA PHE A 98 8.13 -11.05 22.94
C PHE A 98 7.05 -9.96 22.87
N VAL A 99 7.44 -8.74 23.22
CA VAL A 99 6.55 -7.56 23.22
C VAL A 99 6.88 -6.64 22.04
N LEU A 100 5.89 -6.40 21.17
CA LEU A 100 5.99 -5.39 20.12
C LEU A 100 6.03 -3.99 20.76
N GLY A 101 6.97 -3.16 20.31
CA GLY A 101 7.15 -1.82 20.87
C GLY A 101 8.03 -0.91 20.02
N PRO A 102 8.28 0.34 20.48
CA PRO A 102 8.92 1.39 19.69
C PRO A 102 10.28 1.03 19.13
N ARG A 103 11.09 0.30 19.92
CA ARG A 103 12.45 -0.10 19.53
C ARG A 103 12.45 -1.07 18.35
N LEU A 104 11.49 -2.00 18.32
CA LEU A 104 11.34 -2.97 17.24
C LEU A 104 10.84 -2.31 15.95
N ALA A 105 10.06 -1.22 16.06
CA ALA A 105 9.55 -0.46 14.92
C ALA A 105 10.60 0.41 14.21
N ARG A 106 11.86 0.41 14.68
CA ARG A 106 13.00 1.08 14.01
C ARG A 106 13.68 0.19 12.95
N GLY A 107 13.26 -1.07 12.85
CA GLY A 107 13.74 -2.00 11.83
C GLY A 107 13.36 -1.58 10.41
N THR A 108 13.92 -2.28 9.42
CA THR A 108 13.44 -2.18 8.03
C THR A 108 12.00 -2.69 7.95
N LEU A 109 11.23 -2.25 6.93
CA LEU A 109 9.83 -2.68 6.76
C LEU A 109 9.70 -4.21 6.73
N ARG A 110 10.66 -4.88 6.09
CA ARG A 110 10.73 -6.34 6.03
C ARG A 110 10.91 -6.95 7.40
N VAL A 111 11.87 -6.47 8.20
CA VAL A 111 12.06 -6.95 9.58
C VAL A 111 10.78 -6.71 10.40
N CYS A 112 10.17 -5.54 10.28
CA CYS A 112 8.92 -5.24 10.98
C CYS A 112 7.77 -6.19 10.59
N ALA A 113 7.64 -6.53 9.29
CA ALA A 113 6.65 -7.47 8.80
C ALA A 113 6.91 -8.90 9.31
N GLU A 114 8.16 -9.35 9.33
CA GLU A 114 8.55 -10.65 9.88
C GLU A 114 8.34 -10.73 11.39
N LEU A 115 8.62 -9.65 12.14
CA LEU A 115 8.32 -9.58 13.57
C LEU A 115 6.81 -9.68 13.84
N LEU A 116 5.98 -9.06 13.01
CA LEU A 116 4.52 -9.19 13.07
C LEU A 116 4.05 -10.62 12.71
N HIS A 117 4.69 -11.26 11.74
CA HIS A 117 4.41 -12.64 11.36
C HIS A 117 4.74 -13.62 12.50
N LEU A 118 5.93 -13.48 13.09
CA LEU A 118 6.35 -14.25 14.27
C LEU A 118 5.41 -14.00 15.45
N HIS A 119 4.99 -12.76 15.69
CA HIS A 119 4.03 -12.42 16.74
C HIS A 119 2.71 -13.17 16.55
N ARG A 120 2.14 -13.15 15.34
CA ARG A 120 0.88 -13.81 15.03
C ARG A 120 0.98 -15.34 15.19
N ARG A 121 2.02 -15.97 14.64
CA ARG A 121 2.25 -17.41 14.81
C ARG A 121 2.31 -17.82 16.28
N ARG A 122 2.99 -17.03 17.11
CA ARG A 122 3.05 -17.29 18.55
C ARG A 122 1.72 -17.11 19.27
N GLN A 123 0.90 -16.15 18.87
CA GLN A 123 -0.45 -16.01 19.40
C GLN A 123 -1.32 -17.22 19.04
N GLU A 124 -1.18 -17.74 17.82
CA GLU A 124 -1.87 -18.96 17.37
C GLU A 124 -1.40 -20.19 18.17
N GLU A 125 -0.09 -20.36 18.33
CA GLU A 125 0.51 -21.44 19.14
C GLU A 125 0.12 -21.34 20.62
N ALA A 126 0.24 -20.15 21.23
CA ALA A 126 -0.15 -19.93 22.62
C ALA A 126 -1.66 -20.08 22.83
N GLY A 127 -2.48 -19.67 21.85
CA GLY A 127 -3.92 -19.94 21.84
C GLY A 127 -4.25 -21.42 21.80
N PHE A 128 -3.41 -22.22 21.13
CA PHE A 128 -3.49 -23.67 21.13
C PHE A 128 -3.09 -24.28 22.49
N VAL A 129 -2.02 -23.78 23.12
CA VAL A 129 -1.53 -24.28 24.43
C VAL A 129 -2.38 -23.79 25.61
N SER A 130 -3.07 -22.64 25.51
CA SER A 130 -3.91 -22.09 26.60
C SER A 130 -5.17 -22.91 26.90
N SER A 131 -5.52 -23.87 26.02
CA SER A 131 -6.57 -24.87 26.30
C SER A 131 -6.08 -26.07 27.12
N ALA A 132 -4.76 -26.18 27.35
CA ALA A 132 -4.14 -27.24 28.14
C ALA A 132 -3.29 -26.64 29.27
N LEU A 133 -3.93 -26.45 30.43
CA LEU A 133 -3.33 -26.46 31.78
C LEU A 133 -2.04 -25.64 31.97
N LEU A 134 -2.17 -24.39 32.42
CA LEU A 134 -1.15 -23.76 33.27
C LEU A 134 -1.69 -23.60 34.70
N PRO A 135 -0.98 -24.11 35.72
CA PRO A 135 -1.40 -23.97 37.10
C PRO A 135 -1.20 -22.52 37.58
N VAL A 136 -2.25 -22.00 38.22
CA VAL A 136 -2.40 -20.65 38.81
C VAL A 136 -1.21 -20.23 39.69
N SER A 137 -0.38 -21.17 40.14
CA SER A 137 0.80 -20.94 40.98
C SER A 137 1.94 -20.16 40.31
N ALA A 138 2.06 -20.15 38.98
CA ALA A 138 3.10 -19.35 38.29
C ALA A 138 2.74 -17.86 38.19
N MET A 139 1.45 -17.54 38.25
CA MET A 139 0.94 -16.17 38.10
C MET A 139 1.16 -15.32 39.36
N TRP A 140 1.29 -15.96 40.53
CA TRP A 140 1.44 -15.26 41.82
C TRP A 140 2.88 -14.88 42.18
N LYS A 141 3.89 -15.58 41.67
CA LYS A 141 5.30 -15.26 41.97
C LYS A 141 5.82 -13.99 41.27
N ASN A 142 5.17 -13.54 40.21
CA ASN A 142 5.59 -12.36 39.44
C ASN A 142 4.95 -11.04 39.93
N LEU A 143 4.10 -11.09 40.96
CA LEU A 143 3.41 -9.90 41.48
C LEU A 143 4.17 -9.18 42.62
N THR A 144 5.19 -9.79 43.23
CA THR A 144 5.77 -9.26 44.48
C THR A 144 7.11 -8.55 44.38
N ASP A 145 7.88 -8.64 43.28
CA ASP A 145 9.30 -8.22 43.32
C ASP A 145 9.74 -7.02 42.46
N LYS A 146 8.82 -6.34 41.78
CA LYS A 146 8.95 -4.95 41.25
C LYS A 146 7.69 -4.64 40.46
N PRO A 147 7.16 -3.40 40.47
CA PRO A 147 6.23 -3.01 39.43
C PRO A 147 7.01 -3.11 38.11
N LEU A 148 6.70 -4.11 37.30
CA LEU A 148 7.06 -4.11 35.89
C LEU A 148 6.49 -2.79 35.37
N ARG A 149 7.35 -1.76 35.21
CA ARG A 149 6.99 -0.53 34.51
C ARG A 149 6.23 -1.00 33.29
N ALA A 150 4.95 -0.62 33.18
CA ALA A 150 4.07 -1.10 32.14
C ALA A 150 4.80 -0.95 30.79
N LYS A 151 5.38 -2.05 30.30
CA LYS A 151 6.03 -2.08 29.00
C LYS A 151 4.88 -1.82 28.06
N VAL A 152 4.92 -0.68 27.37
CA VAL A 152 3.90 -0.36 26.39
C VAL A 152 3.93 -1.47 25.34
N SER A 153 2.98 -2.39 25.43
CA SER A 153 2.81 -3.46 24.47
C SER A 153 1.94 -2.93 23.35
N TRP A 154 2.50 -2.80 22.16
CA TRP A 154 1.74 -2.44 20.98
C TRP A 154 1.02 -3.67 20.45
N ASP A 155 -0.24 -3.50 20.05
CA ASP A 155 -0.91 -4.51 19.26
C ASP A 155 -0.35 -4.51 17.81
N PRO A 156 -0.59 -5.58 17.03
CA PRO A 156 -0.10 -5.66 15.65
C PRO A 156 -0.54 -4.50 14.75
N HIS A 157 -1.76 -3.99 14.95
CA HIS A 157 -2.32 -2.88 14.19
C HIS A 157 -1.53 -1.59 14.44
N LEU A 158 -1.34 -1.21 15.70
CA LEU A 158 -0.62 -0.02 16.13
C LEU A 158 0.85 -0.09 15.70
N PHE A 159 1.48 -1.26 15.85
CA PHE A 159 2.86 -1.49 15.42
C PHE A 159 3.00 -1.33 13.89
N ALA A 160 2.07 -1.89 13.10
CA ALA A 160 2.09 -1.75 11.65
C ALA A 160 1.90 -0.30 11.20
N LEU A 161 0.89 0.41 11.74
CA LEU A 161 0.67 1.84 11.45
C LEU A 161 1.91 2.68 11.78
N ARG A 162 2.60 2.35 12.87
CA ARG A 162 3.85 3.01 13.27
C ARG A 162 4.97 2.85 12.25
N CYS A 163 5.23 1.62 11.85
CA CYS A 163 6.26 1.31 10.87
C CYS A 163 5.96 2.00 9.54
N ILE A 164 4.69 1.97 9.12
CA ILE A 164 4.23 2.65 7.91
C ILE A 164 4.43 4.17 8.02
N ARG A 165 3.98 4.78 9.12
CA ARG A 165 4.08 6.22 9.35
C ARG A 165 5.53 6.70 9.24
N LYS A 166 6.43 6.09 10.02
CA LYS A 166 7.86 6.44 10.02
C LYS A 166 8.43 6.40 8.61
N ARG A 167 8.06 5.39 7.82
CA ARG A 167 8.52 5.28 6.44
C ARG A 167 7.95 6.35 5.52
N LEU A 168 6.65 6.63 5.62
CA LEU A 168 6.02 7.69 4.83
C LEU A 168 6.70 9.04 5.07
N PHE A 169 6.96 9.39 6.33
CA PHE A 169 7.67 10.62 6.68
C PHE A 169 9.12 10.64 6.16
N ALA A 170 9.83 9.52 6.25
CA ALA A 170 11.19 9.41 5.72
C ALA A 170 11.25 9.52 4.18
N MET A 171 10.16 9.18 3.48
CA MET A 171 10.05 9.25 2.02
C MET A 171 9.36 10.53 1.53
N ALA A 172 8.74 11.31 2.42
CA ALA A 172 8.01 12.51 2.06
C ALA A 172 8.98 13.61 1.56
N PRO A 173 8.58 14.41 0.56
CA PRO A 173 9.38 15.56 0.13
C PRO A 173 9.54 16.56 1.28
N LYS A 174 10.71 17.21 1.36
CA LYS A 174 11.09 18.10 2.48
C LYS A 174 10.09 19.20 2.83
N LYS A 175 9.23 19.59 1.88
CA LYS A 175 8.17 20.58 2.06
C LYS A 175 6.98 20.03 2.89
N ALA A 176 6.63 18.77 2.69
CA ALA A 176 5.61 18.06 3.48
C ALA A 176 6.18 17.54 4.83
N SER A 177 7.51 17.51 4.95
CA SER A 177 8.22 17.00 6.13
C SER A 177 8.66 18.09 7.11
N ALA A 178 8.10 19.31 7.06
CA ALA A 178 8.46 20.40 7.98
C ALA A 178 8.22 20.05 9.47
N HIS A 179 7.52 18.95 9.77
CA HIS A 179 7.35 18.38 11.11
C HIS A 179 8.25 17.15 11.39
N SER A 180 8.99 16.64 10.39
CA SER A 180 9.80 15.42 10.49
C SER A 180 11.16 15.63 11.16
N ASP A 181 11.73 16.84 11.14
CA ASP A 181 13.03 17.10 11.78
C ASP A 181 12.93 17.07 13.32
N ALA A 182 11.71 17.13 13.88
CA ALA A 182 11.46 16.94 15.31
C ALA A 182 11.36 15.46 15.73
N VAL A 183 11.15 14.53 14.80
CA VAL A 183 10.89 13.10 15.10
C VAL A 183 12.17 12.33 15.49
N GLN A 184 13.35 12.91 15.28
CA GLN A 184 14.62 12.20 15.54
C GLN A 184 14.97 12.04 17.03
N VAL A 185 14.23 12.68 17.97
CA VAL A 185 14.42 12.53 19.42
C VAL A 185 13.09 12.66 20.20
N LEU A 186 12.00 12.03 19.75
CA LEU A 186 10.79 11.93 20.59
C LEU A 186 10.95 10.82 21.63
N GLY A 187 10.48 11.06 22.86
CA GLY A 187 10.44 10.03 23.91
C GLY A 187 9.43 8.93 23.56
N GLU A 188 9.58 7.73 24.15
CA GLU A 188 8.68 6.58 23.88
C GLU A 188 7.17 6.94 24.05
N ALA A 189 6.85 7.84 24.99
CA ALA A 189 5.48 8.31 25.24
C ALA A 189 4.94 9.29 24.18
N GLU A 190 5.78 10.18 23.65
CA GLU A 190 5.40 11.10 22.57
C GLU A 190 5.32 10.36 21.23
N GLU A 191 6.16 9.34 21.06
CA GLU A 191 5.92 8.35 20.02
C GLU A 191 4.49 7.84 20.26
N ASP A 192 4.14 7.10 21.30
CA ASP A 192 2.81 6.49 21.51
C ASP A 192 1.59 7.37 21.16
N GLU A 193 1.56 8.62 21.60
CA GLU A 193 0.48 9.56 21.28
C GLU A 193 0.36 9.83 19.78
N GLU A 194 1.48 10.00 19.08
CA GLU A 194 1.49 10.19 17.64
C GLU A 194 0.97 8.96 16.88
N ALA A 195 1.09 7.72 17.38
CA ALA A 195 0.45 6.56 16.71
C ALA A 195 -1.07 6.72 16.64
N ARG A 196 -1.63 7.38 17.65
CA ARG A 196 -3.07 7.51 17.88
C ARG A 196 -3.67 8.72 17.19
N THR A 197 -2.90 9.43 16.38
CA THR A 197 -3.40 10.52 15.52
C THR A 197 -3.60 10.03 14.09
N ASP A 198 -4.36 10.78 13.30
CA ASP A 198 -4.50 10.53 11.87
C ASP A 198 -3.26 11.02 11.09
N LEU A 199 -3.14 10.65 9.82
CA LEU A 199 -2.16 11.25 8.90
C LEU A 199 -2.63 12.64 8.47
N SER A 200 -1.69 13.51 8.12
CA SER A 200 -2.05 14.75 7.41
C SER A 200 -2.56 14.44 6.00
N GLU A 201 -3.46 15.28 5.50
CA GLU A 201 -3.99 15.17 4.15
C GLU A 201 -2.89 15.27 3.09
N GLU A 202 -1.93 16.18 3.29
CA GLU A 202 -0.79 16.39 2.38
C GLU A 202 0.04 15.11 2.20
N ILE A 203 0.35 14.38 3.28
CA ILE A 203 1.11 13.13 3.18
C ILE A 203 0.33 12.09 2.39
N CYS A 204 -0.98 11.99 2.62
CA CYS A 204 -1.81 11.00 1.94
C CYS A 204 -1.92 11.26 0.44
N GLU A 205 -2.01 12.53 0.04
CA GLU A 205 -2.12 12.95 -1.36
C GLU A 205 -0.76 12.91 -2.09
N THR A 206 0.34 13.25 -1.42
CA THR A 206 1.68 13.33 -2.02
C THR A 206 2.46 12.02 -1.99
N ALA A 207 2.01 11.01 -1.23
CA ALA A 207 2.66 9.71 -1.18
C ALA A 207 2.78 9.11 -2.58
N GLU A 208 3.99 8.71 -2.97
CA GLU A 208 4.26 8.13 -4.28
C GLU A 208 3.89 6.63 -4.31
N ASP A 209 3.41 6.12 -5.46
CA ASP A 209 3.01 4.71 -5.59
C ASP A 209 4.14 3.74 -5.22
N ARG A 210 5.40 4.08 -5.54
CA ARG A 210 6.57 3.28 -5.15
C ARG A 210 6.73 3.14 -3.63
N ALA A 211 6.39 4.19 -2.89
CA ALA A 211 6.44 4.19 -1.43
C ALA A 211 5.34 3.28 -0.89
N LEU A 212 4.12 3.45 -1.41
CA LEU A 212 2.96 2.65 -1.02
C LEU A 212 3.17 1.16 -1.31
N PHE A 213 3.73 0.82 -2.46
CA PHE A 213 4.03 -0.55 -2.82
C PHE A 213 4.96 -1.23 -1.80
N ALA A 214 5.97 -0.51 -1.30
CA ALA A 214 6.90 -1.03 -0.30
C ALA A 214 6.24 -1.29 1.07
N LEU A 215 5.07 -0.70 1.34
CA LEU A 215 4.33 -0.88 2.60
C LEU A 215 3.47 -2.15 2.62
N GLY A 216 3.33 -2.86 1.50
CA GLY A 216 2.31 -3.88 1.33
C GLY A 216 2.33 -5.00 2.36
N GLU A 217 3.51 -5.44 2.77
CA GLU A 217 3.67 -6.50 3.79
C GLU A 217 3.09 -6.10 5.16
N LEU A 218 3.14 -4.80 5.50
CA LEU A 218 2.61 -4.29 6.77
C LEU A 218 1.10 -4.08 6.73
N VAL A 219 0.53 -3.75 5.57
CA VAL A 219 -0.91 -3.51 5.40
C VAL A 219 -1.73 -4.74 5.81
N ALA A 220 -1.18 -5.95 5.64
CA ALA A 220 -1.82 -7.19 6.07
C ALA A 220 -2.19 -7.19 7.57
N TYR A 221 -1.44 -6.47 8.40
CA TYR A 221 -1.61 -6.39 9.85
C TYR A 221 -2.42 -5.17 10.32
N VAL A 222 -2.83 -4.29 9.40
CA VAL A 222 -3.62 -3.11 9.73
C VAL A 222 -5.11 -3.42 9.66
N GLU A 223 -5.78 -3.40 10.81
CA GLU A 223 -7.24 -3.40 10.90
C GLU A 223 -7.87 -2.12 10.33
N LEU A 224 -8.53 -2.24 9.17
CA LEU A 224 -9.09 -1.11 8.43
C LEU A 224 -10.23 -0.40 9.16
N LYS A 225 -11.03 -1.16 9.95
CA LYS A 225 -12.14 -0.62 10.76
C LYS A 225 -11.66 0.36 11.82
N ARG A 226 -10.46 0.11 12.36
CA ARG A 226 -9.81 0.92 13.39
C ARG A 226 -8.99 2.08 12.82
N ALA A 227 -8.70 2.05 11.52
CA ALA A 227 -7.94 3.10 10.87
C ALA A 227 -8.73 4.42 10.87
N PHE A 228 -8.02 5.52 11.13
CA PHE A 228 -8.55 6.87 11.00
C PHE A 228 -8.86 7.22 9.52
N PRO A 229 -9.65 8.26 9.25
CA PRO A 229 -10.09 8.62 7.89
C PRO A 229 -9.00 8.77 6.83
N ASN A 230 -7.88 9.43 7.13
CA ASN A 230 -6.81 9.66 6.14
C ASN A 230 -5.95 8.40 5.99
N TRP A 231 -5.71 7.69 7.09
CA TRP A 231 -5.14 6.33 7.05
C TRP A 231 -5.94 5.39 6.14
N ALA A 232 -7.27 5.38 6.25
CA ALA A 232 -8.11 4.52 5.42
C ALA A 232 -7.93 4.82 3.93
N ALA A 233 -7.88 6.09 3.54
CA ALA A 233 -7.64 6.49 2.14
C ALA A 233 -6.30 5.97 1.62
N LEU A 234 -5.23 6.12 2.42
CA LEU A 234 -3.90 5.63 2.06
C LEU A 234 -3.86 4.10 1.91
N LEU A 235 -4.50 3.38 2.84
CA LEU A 235 -4.53 1.91 2.85
C LEU A 235 -5.33 1.36 1.66
N ILE A 236 -6.48 1.98 1.32
CA ILE A 236 -7.26 1.63 0.12
C ILE A 236 -6.40 1.78 -1.13
N ARG A 237 -5.71 2.93 -1.29
CA ARG A 237 -4.81 3.16 -2.42
C ARG A 237 -3.68 2.14 -2.46
N THR A 238 -3.11 1.79 -1.31
CA THR A 238 -2.04 0.79 -1.23
C THR A 238 -2.54 -0.59 -1.65
N LEU A 239 -3.69 -1.04 -1.14
CA LEU A 239 -4.27 -2.34 -1.52
C LEU A 239 -4.59 -2.42 -3.01
N LEU A 240 -5.11 -1.35 -3.60
CA LEU A 240 -5.38 -1.24 -5.04
C LEU A 240 -4.11 -1.29 -5.89
N LEU A 241 -2.99 -0.76 -5.39
CA LEU A 241 -1.70 -0.86 -6.07
C LEU A 241 -1.16 -2.29 -6.03
N LEU A 242 -1.31 -2.97 -4.89
CA LEU A 242 -0.87 -4.36 -4.73
C LEU A 242 -1.64 -5.32 -5.64
N SER A 243 -2.97 -5.15 -5.75
CA SER A 243 -3.80 -6.00 -6.62
C SER A 243 -3.54 -5.82 -8.12
N LYS A 244 -2.98 -4.67 -8.54
CA LYS A 244 -2.60 -4.44 -9.95
C LYS A 244 -1.25 -5.05 -10.32
N SER A 245 -0.38 -5.27 -9.33
CA SER A 245 0.98 -5.76 -9.55
C SER A 245 1.08 -7.28 -9.53
N GLN A 246 0.15 -7.95 -8.86
CA GLN A 246 0.10 -9.40 -8.79
C GLN A 246 -0.76 -9.88 -9.97
N SER A 247 -0.27 -10.89 -10.69
CA SER A 247 -0.84 -11.30 -11.96
C SER A 247 -1.62 -12.59 -11.80
N GLY A 248 -2.89 -12.49 -11.43
CA GLY A 248 -3.92 -13.49 -11.73
C GLY A 248 -4.10 -14.61 -10.71
N ASP A 249 -3.67 -14.43 -9.46
CA ASP A 249 -3.84 -15.43 -8.40
C ASP A 249 -5.03 -15.08 -7.48
N ASP A 250 -5.61 -16.08 -6.81
CA ASP A 250 -6.72 -15.94 -5.84
C ASP A 250 -6.45 -14.89 -4.74
N GLN A 251 -5.17 -14.59 -4.48
CA GLN A 251 -4.78 -13.54 -3.53
C GLN A 251 -5.19 -12.13 -4.00
N ASP A 252 -5.23 -11.88 -5.30
CA ASP A 252 -5.57 -10.58 -5.89
C ASP A 252 -7.04 -10.25 -5.58
N GLU A 253 -7.91 -11.25 -5.70
CA GLU A 253 -9.33 -11.10 -5.40
C GLU A 253 -9.56 -10.81 -3.92
N MET A 254 -8.83 -11.49 -3.02
CA MET A 254 -8.92 -11.24 -1.57
C MET A 254 -8.47 -9.81 -1.22
N VAL A 255 -7.35 -9.35 -1.78
CA VAL A 255 -6.83 -7.99 -1.57
C VAL A 255 -7.82 -6.95 -2.12
N LEU A 256 -8.35 -7.17 -3.32
CA LEU A 256 -9.33 -6.29 -3.95
C LEU A 256 -10.63 -6.23 -3.14
N ARG A 257 -11.13 -7.36 -2.65
CA ARG A 257 -12.31 -7.44 -1.79
C ARG A 257 -12.09 -6.68 -0.48
N ARG A 258 -10.92 -6.83 0.14
CA ARG A 258 -10.55 -6.08 1.34
C ARG A 258 -10.52 -4.58 1.10
N ALA A 259 -9.97 -4.14 -0.03
CA ALA A 259 -9.95 -2.73 -0.43
C ALA A 259 -11.37 -2.19 -0.67
N ARG A 260 -12.23 -2.96 -1.33
CA ARG A 260 -13.63 -2.61 -1.60
C ARG A 260 -14.44 -2.44 -0.32
N LEU A 261 -14.30 -3.37 0.62
CA LEU A 261 -14.93 -3.27 1.94
C LEU A 261 -14.45 -2.04 2.72
N ALA A 262 -13.13 -1.79 2.71
CA ALA A 262 -12.55 -0.61 3.34
C ALA A 262 -13.09 0.69 2.73
N PHE A 263 -13.20 0.73 1.40
CA PHE A 263 -13.77 1.86 0.68
C PHE A 263 -15.20 2.13 1.14
N ALA A 264 -16.07 1.11 1.13
CA ALA A 264 -17.46 1.26 1.54
C ALA A 264 -17.59 1.78 2.99
N GLU A 265 -16.85 1.17 3.92
CA GLU A 265 -16.90 1.53 5.34
C GLU A 265 -16.31 2.92 5.64
N ALA A 266 -15.28 3.35 4.88
CA ALA A 266 -14.62 4.62 5.11
C ALA A 266 -15.19 5.79 4.30
N PHE A 267 -16.03 5.54 3.30
CA PHE A 267 -16.50 6.55 2.35
C PHE A 267 -17.22 7.72 3.03
N GLN A 268 -18.14 7.44 3.95
CA GLN A 268 -18.92 8.49 4.64
C GLN A 268 -18.05 9.38 5.53
N ARG A 269 -16.99 8.82 6.11
CA ARG A 269 -16.20 9.44 7.17
C ARG A 269 -14.89 10.07 6.68
N SER A 270 -14.54 9.91 5.41
CA SER A 270 -13.27 10.40 4.86
C SER A 270 -13.46 11.13 3.52
N PRO A 271 -13.32 12.46 3.49
CA PRO A 271 -13.32 13.23 2.24
C PRO A 271 -12.25 12.77 1.25
N LEU A 272 -11.12 12.27 1.75
CA LEU A 272 -10.07 11.70 0.91
C LEU A 272 -10.51 10.40 0.25
N VAL A 273 -11.19 9.50 0.97
CA VAL A 273 -11.75 8.28 0.36
C VAL A 273 -12.79 8.65 -0.70
N GLN A 274 -13.62 9.66 -0.45
CA GLN A 274 -14.56 10.16 -1.45
C GLN A 274 -13.82 10.67 -2.70
N LYS A 275 -12.76 11.47 -2.52
CA LYS A 275 -11.88 11.96 -3.61
C LYS A 275 -11.28 10.82 -4.44
N LEU A 276 -10.97 9.66 -3.84
CA LEU A 276 -10.41 8.52 -4.57
C LEU A 276 -11.35 8.00 -5.66
N ALA A 277 -12.66 8.24 -5.58
CA ALA A 277 -13.63 7.70 -6.54
C ALA A 277 -13.91 8.61 -7.75
N TRP A 278 -13.55 9.89 -7.69
CA TRP A 278 -13.91 10.87 -8.73
C TRP A 278 -12.74 11.70 -9.25
N ARG A 279 -11.53 11.56 -8.70
CA ARG A 279 -10.33 12.23 -9.23
C ARG A 279 -9.99 11.80 -10.65
N ASP A 280 -9.24 12.65 -11.36
CA ASP A 280 -8.62 12.29 -12.64
C ASP A 280 -7.64 11.15 -12.37
N HIS A 281 -7.75 10.07 -13.16
CA HIS A 281 -7.09 8.79 -12.90
C HIS A 281 -7.46 8.16 -11.54
N SER A 282 -8.77 8.08 -11.26
CA SER A 282 -9.34 7.39 -10.09
C SER A 282 -8.66 6.03 -9.86
N PRO A 283 -7.97 5.82 -8.72
CA PRO A 283 -7.40 4.51 -8.42
C PRO A 283 -8.49 3.48 -8.14
N VAL A 284 -9.67 3.92 -7.67
CA VAL A 284 -10.83 3.09 -7.32
C VAL A 284 -11.68 2.80 -8.56
N PRO A 285 -12.08 1.54 -8.81
CA PRO A 285 -13.06 1.21 -9.85
C PRO A 285 -14.39 1.93 -9.61
N LEU A 286 -14.91 2.61 -10.64
CA LEU A 286 -16.14 3.40 -10.54
C LEU A 286 -17.36 2.57 -10.10
N ALA A 287 -17.37 1.28 -10.43
CA ALA A 287 -18.38 0.32 -10.00
C ALA A 287 -18.53 0.24 -8.47
N TRP A 288 -17.50 0.59 -7.69
CA TRP A 288 -17.58 0.57 -6.22
C TRP A 288 -18.49 1.65 -5.64
N LEU A 289 -18.80 2.71 -6.40
CA LEU A 289 -19.81 3.69 -5.98
C LEU A 289 -21.18 3.05 -5.72
N ALA A 290 -21.47 1.92 -6.37
CA ALA A 290 -22.67 1.12 -6.11
C ALA A 290 -22.82 0.68 -4.64
N ASP A 291 -21.70 0.43 -3.96
CA ASP A 291 -21.70 -0.08 -2.57
C ASP A 291 -21.98 1.01 -1.54
N VAL A 292 -21.90 2.28 -1.96
CA VAL A 292 -22.08 3.46 -1.10
C VAL A 292 -23.22 4.35 -1.60
N ALA A 293 -24.06 3.84 -2.51
CA ALA A 293 -25.13 4.58 -3.16
C ALA A 293 -26.17 5.17 -2.18
N GLU A 294 -26.29 4.59 -0.99
CA GLU A 294 -27.15 5.09 0.09
C GLU A 294 -26.73 6.46 0.63
N HIS A 295 -25.46 6.84 0.43
CA HIS A 295 -24.93 8.11 0.93
C HIS A 295 -25.09 9.23 -0.10
N PRO A 296 -25.56 10.43 0.29
CA PRO A 296 -25.70 11.57 -0.62
C PRO A 296 -24.40 12.01 -1.31
N ASP A 297 -23.26 11.86 -0.63
CA ASP A 297 -21.95 12.19 -1.20
C ASP A 297 -21.55 11.25 -2.35
N ALA A 298 -22.08 10.03 -2.38
CA ALA A 298 -21.86 9.12 -3.49
C ALA A 298 -22.52 9.66 -4.76
N SER A 299 -23.69 10.30 -4.64
CA SER A 299 -24.39 10.89 -5.79
C SER A 299 -23.65 12.10 -6.34
N ARG A 300 -23.05 12.90 -5.46
CA ARG A 300 -22.15 13.99 -5.87
C ARG A 300 -20.89 13.46 -6.54
N ALA A 301 -20.29 12.40 -6.00
CA ALA A 301 -19.14 11.75 -6.60
C ALA A 301 -19.47 11.19 -7.99
N LEU A 302 -20.59 10.48 -8.13
CA LEU A 302 -21.06 9.94 -9.40
C LEU A 302 -21.33 11.07 -10.42
N LEU A 303 -21.93 12.18 -10.00
CA LEU A 303 -22.16 13.33 -10.87
C LEU A 303 -20.84 13.94 -11.38
N ARG A 304 -19.82 14.05 -10.52
CA ARG A 304 -18.48 14.50 -10.93
C ARG A 304 -17.83 13.54 -11.93
N VAL A 305 -17.98 12.24 -11.73
CA VAL A 305 -17.49 11.22 -12.66
C VAL A 305 -18.19 11.35 -14.01
N LEU A 306 -19.53 11.39 -14.01
CA LEU A 306 -20.34 11.55 -15.21
C LEU A 306 -20.05 12.86 -15.93
N GLY A 307 -19.62 13.91 -15.22
CA GLY A 307 -19.21 15.18 -15.82
C GLY A 307 -18.09 15.04 -16.85
N ARG A 308 -17.33 13.95 -16.77
CA ARG A 308 -16.23 13.60 -17.67
C ARG A 308 -16.59 12.50 -18.67
N TYR A 309 -17.88 12.23 -18.90
CA TYR A 309 -18.31 11.14 -19.80
C TYR A 309 -17.69 11.20 -21.20
N ARG A 310 -17.34 12.41 -21.68
CA ARG A 310 -16.70 12.62 -22.99
C ARG A 310 -15.27 12.08 -23.06
N GLU A 311 -14.60 11.95 -21.92
CA GLU A 311 -13.24 11.43 -21.80
C GLU A 311 -13.23 9.92 -21.54
N MET A 312 -14.38 9.34 -21.19
CA MET A 312 -14.54 7.92 -20.89
C MET A 312 -14.69 7.09 -22.16
N SER A 313 -14.28 5.82 -22.08
CA SER A 313 -14.60 4.87 -23.15
C SER A 313 -16.11 4.60 -23.18
N ALA A 314 -16.65 4.26 -24.36
CA ALA A 314 -18.06 3.94 -24.49
C ALA A 314 -18.48 2.78 -23.57
N GLN A 315 -17.63 1.75 -23.44
CA GLN A 315 -17.87 0.62 -22.56
C GLN A 315 -17.96 1.05 -21.10
N GLU A 316 -16.97 1.80 -20.62
CA GLU A 316 -16.93 2.28 -19.23
C GLU A 316 -18.12 3.18 -18.90
N CYS A 317 -18.52 4.05 -19.83
CA CYS A 317 -19.71 4.88 -19.69
C CYS A 317 -20.99 4.03 -19.63
N CYS A 318 -21.12 3.01 -20.48
CA CYS A 318 -22.26 2.09 -20.45
C CYS A 318 -22.33 1.31 -19.14
N ASP A 319 -21.21 0.76 -18.68
CA ASP A 319 -21.13 0.00 -17.42
C ASP A 319 -21.53 0.89 -16.22
N LEU A 320 -21.06 2.14 -16.22
CA LEU A 320 -21.42 3.11 -15.18
C LEU A 320 -22.91 3.44 -15.20
N VAL A 321 -23.50 3.67 -16.37
CA VAL A 321 -24.92 3.98 -16.50
C VAL A 321 -25.78 2.79 -16.09
N GLU A 322 -25.46 1.59 -16.59
CA GLU A 322 -26.29 0.42 -16.36
C GLU A 322 -26.14 -0.10 -14.92
N HIS A 323 -24.91 -0.38 -14.48
CA HIS A 323 -24.66 -1.11 -13.25
C HIS A 323 -24.56 -0.22 -12.01
N VAL A 324 -24.25 1.07 -12.17
CA VAL A 324 -24.17 2.02 -11.05
C VAL A 324 -25.39 2.93 -11.04
N LEU A 325 -25.61 3.72 -12.08
CA LEU A 325 -26.67 4.72 -12.08
C LEU A 325 -28.07 4.09 -12.04
N LEU A 326 -28.39 3.23 -13.02
CA LEU A 326 -29.73 2.68 -13.18
C LEU A 326 -30.02 1.54 -12.21
N ALA A 327 -29.06 0.63 -11.99
CA ALA A 327 -29.27 -0.52 -11.12
C ALA A 327 -29.24 -0.17 -9.64
N LYS A 328 -28.43 0.82 -9.21
CA LYS A 328 -28.18 1.10 -7.79
C LYS A 328 -28.65 2.48 -7.36
N PHE A 329 -28.15 3.55 -7.98
CA PHE A 329 -28.45 4.92 -7.55
C PHE A 329 -29.92 5.31 -7.75
N ARG A 330 -30.57 4.82 -8.81
CA ARG A 330 -32.00 5.07 -9.07
C ARG A 330 -32.92 4.71 -7.90
N GLN A 331 -32.52 3.77 -7.06
CA GLN A 331 -33.34 3.30 -5.94
C GLN A 331 -33.39 4.30 -4.78
N TRP A 332 -32.50 5.29 -4.75
CA TRP A 332 -32.32 6.19 -3.61
C TRP A 332 -32.89 7.60 -3.86
N PRO A 333 -33.69 8.16 -2.92
CA PRO A 333 -34.37 9.44 -3.13
C PRO A 333 -33.45 10.61 -3.47
N HIS A 334 -32.32 10.74 -2.76
CA HIS A 334 -31.36 11.83 -2.96
C HIS A 334 -30.71 11.82 -4.36
N CYS A 335 -30.74 10.69 -5.07
CA CYS A 335 -30.24 10.61 -6.44
C CYS A 335 -31.17 11.31 -7.42
N THR A 336 -32.49 11.32 -7.17
CA THR A 336 -33.45 12.07 -7.97
C THR A 336 -33.13 13.56 -7.93
N ASP A 337 -32.89 14.08 -6.74
CA ASP A 337 -32.65 15.51 -6.52
C ASP A 337 -31.27 15.97 -7.00
N ILE A 338 -30.25 15.11 -6.91
CA ILE A 338 -28.86 15.48 -7.24
C ILE A 338 -28.50 15.11 -8.68
N ILE A 339 -28.83 13.89 -9.11
CA ILE A 339 -28.39 13.34 -10.39
C ILE A 339 -29.44 13.56 -11.46
N PHE A 340 -30.65 13.04 -11.28
CA PHE A 340 -31.65 13.06 -12.35
C PHE A 340 -32.23 14.45 -12.62
N ALA A 341 -32.14 15.37 -11.65
CA ALA A 341 -32.42 16.79 -11.85
C ALA A 341 -31.28 17.56 -12.54
N SER A 342 -30.11 16.96 -12.73
CA SER A 342 -28.95 17.64 -13.32
C SER A 342 -29.07 17.75 -14.85
N GLU A 343 -28.73 18.93 -15.37
CA GLU A 343 -28.61 19.18 -16.82
C GLU A 343 -27.62 18.22 -17.50
N LEU A 344 -26.57 17.81 -16.79
CA LEU A 344 -25.59 16.85 -17.28
C LEU A 344 -26.20 15.51 -17.68
N ILE A 345 -27.23 15.04 -16.96
CA ILE A 345 -27.93 13.80 -17.31
C ILE A 345 -28.75 13.98 -18.57
N GLN A 346 -29.36 15.15 -18.76
CA GLN A 346 -30.10 15.46 -19.99
C GLN A 346 -29.16 15.45 -21.20
N ASP A 347 -27.98 16.06 -21.05
CA ASP A 347 -26.92 16.05 -22.06
C ASP A 347 -26.44 14.62 -22.37
N LEU A 348 -26.21 13.80 -21.34
CA LEU A 348 -25.79 12.42 -21.49
C LEU A 348 -26.84 11.59 -22.26
N VAL A 349 -28.12 11.72 -21.88
CA VAL A 349 -29.23 11.06 -22.57
C VAL A 349 -29.31 11.51 -24.03
N GLY A 350 -29.18 12.81 -24.29
CA GLY A 350 -29.13 13.36 -25.65
C GLY A 350 -28.00 12.75 -26.47
N ALA A 351 -26.79 12.69 -25.92
CA ALA A 351 -25.63 12.08 -26.56
C ALA A 351 -25.84 10.59 -26.87
N CYS A 352 -26.44 9.83 -25.94
CA CYS A 352 -26.78 8.42 -26.16
C CYS A 352 -27.82 8.23 -27.28
N LEU A 353 -28.86 9.07 -27.33
CA LEU A 353 -29.88 9.03 -28.38
C LEU A 353 -29.30 9.38 -29.75
N ASP A 354 -28.42 10.36 -29.82
CA ASP A 354 -27.70 10.74 -31.04
C ASP A 354 -26.79 9.62 -31.55
N ALA A 355 -26.04 8.98 -30.64
CA ALA A 355 -25.22 7.82 -30.97
C ALA A 355 -26.08 6.67 -31.51
N GLY A 356 -27.21 6.37 -30.87
CA GLY A 356 -28.15 5.34 -31.31
C GLY A 356 -28.75 5.63 -32.70
N ARG A 357 -29.08 6.90 -32.99
CA ARG A 357 -29.55 7.32 -34.33
C ARG A 357 -28.48 7.11 -35.40
N LYS A 358 -27.24 7.51 -35.12
CA LYS A 358 -26.09 7.31 -36.05
C LYS A 358 -25.80 5.84 -36.31
N ALA A 359 -25.92 4.99 -35.29
CA ALA A 359 -25.69 3.54 -35.43
C ALA A 359 -26.77 2.85 -36.30
N ARG A 360 -28.01 3.36 -36.28
CA ARG A 360 -29.14 2.83 -37.06
C ARG A 360 -29.21 3.38 -38.48
N ALA A 361 -28.46 4.43 -38.80
CA ALA A 361 -28.42 4.95 -40.17
C ALA A 361 -27.85 3.85 -41.08
N PRO A 362 -28.53 3.51 -42.20
CA PRO A 362 -28.02 2.52 -43.12
C PRO A 362 -26.64 2.98 -43.58
N ARG A 363 -25.62 2.15 -43.37
CA ARG A 363 -24.28 2.38 -43.94
C ARG A 363 -24.46 2.43 -45.45
N GLY A 364 -24.59 3.65 -45.98
CA GLY A 364 -24.67 3.87 -47.41
C GLY A 364 -23.50 3.14 -48.04
N LYS A 365 -23.82 2.26 -49.00
CA LYS A 365 -22.83 1.57 -49.84
C LYS A 365 -21.76 2.59 -50.21
N THR A 366 -20.57 2.43 -49.64
CA THR A 366 -19.38 3.10 -50.16
C THR A 366 -19.31 2.63 -51.60
N GLY A 367 -19.57 3.57 -52.51
CA GLY A 367 -19.52 3.33 -53.94
C GLY A 367 -18.17 2.71 -54.25
N SER A 368 -18.20 1.44 -54.62
CA SER A 368 -17.21 0.86 -55.51
C SER A 368 -17.25 1.74 -56.75
N SER A 369 -16.38 2.76 -56.80
CA SER A 369 -15.96 3.38 -58.04
C SER A 369 -15.34 2.28 -58.88
N GLN A 370 -16.17 1.60 -59.68
CA GLN A 370 -15.68 0.84 -60.81
C GLN A 370 -14.95 1.83 -61.70
N SER A 371 -13.63 1.65 -61.75
CA SER A 371 -12.76 2.18 -62.77
C SER A 371 -13.30 1.77 -64.14
N LEU A 372 -13.91 2.73 -64.84
CA LEU A 372 -13.99 2.71 -66.29
C LEU A 372 -12.81 3.53 -66.81
N LEU A 373 -11.69 2.84 -67.02
CA LEU A 373 -10.69 3.13 -68.05
C LEU A 373 -10.09 1.81 -68.52
#